data_AF-A0A653BU32-F1
#
_entry.id   AF-A0A653BU32-F1
#
_cell.length_a   1.000
_cell.length_b   1.000
_cell.length_c   1.000
_cell.angle_alpha   90.00
_cell.angle_beta   90.00
_cell.angle_gamma   90.00
#
_symmetry.space_group_name_H-M   'P 1'
#
loop_
_entity.id
_entity.type
_entity.pdbx_description
1 polymer ?
#
loop_
_entity_poly.entity_id
_entity_poly.type
_entity_poly.pdbx_seq_one_letter_code
_entity_poly.pdbx_strand_id
1 'polypeptide(L)'
;MYRTTDFQDNYRKTFPSHSNEEDLSAQELIDFSPIYRGLHIAHILGRSPTFESYYRAERTKQARLVLQPPTNMHESEESYKAYIHAVLGFFILEDHVLNTGKGLITRAFLDDMWSMALSKIVTALQTHSAYCTDATLILKIKDLIMLFCATLKNYGYTIKPLWELVRELRDHYTEVLMQRWVQVFREILSKEDFQPIKVYDQEEFDNILLSFPWDGDLPDVVTFPYSFPFSSMVPKVYQQVKEFIYACLKFSEDLNLSRSR
;
A
#
# COMPACT_ATOMS: atom_id res chain seq x y z
N MET A 1 -25.28 37.97 58.50
CA MET A 1 -25.84 36.70 59.00
C MET A 1 -25.14 35.57 58.25
N TYR A 2 -24.81 34.51 58.98
CA TYR A 2 -23.80 33.50 58.69
C TYR A 2 -24.10 32.56 57.50
N ARG A 3 -22.99 31.99 56.98
CA ARG A 3 -22.84 30.83 56.06
C ARG A 3 -23.84 29.69 56.28
N THR A 4 -24.24 29.05 55.18
CA THR A 4 -23.98 27.64 54.76
C THR A 4 -24.76 27.41 53.46
N THR A 5 -24.31 26.74 52.39
CA THR A 5 -23.27 25.73 52.20
C THR A 5 -22.87 25.71 50.71
N ASP A 6 -21.57 25.66 50.48
CA ASP A 6 -20.92 25.12 49.28
C ASP A 6 -21.44 23.72 48.95
N PHE A 7 -21.51 23.37 47.67
CA PHE A 7 -21.05 22.10 47.08
C PHE A 7 -21.62 21.96 45.66
N GLN A 8 -21.04 22.66 44.68
CA GLN A 8 -21.07 22.23 43.27
C GLN A 8 -20.05 22.94 42.35
N ASP A 9 -18.93 23.40 42.91
CA ASP A 9 -17.74 23.76 42.14
C ASP A 9 -16.61 22.79 42.51
N ASN A 10 -16.54 21.67 41.78
CA ASN A 10 -15.28 21.03 41.39
C ASN A 10 -15.58 19.73 40.61
N TYR A 11 -14.78 19.48 39.58
CA TYR A 11 -14.84 18.37 38.60
C TYR A 11 -15.51 18.66 37.25
N ARG A 12 -15.09 19.76 36.61
CA ARG A 12 -14.89 19.78 35.15
C ARG A 12 -13.45 20.19 34.80
N LYS A 13 -12.48 19.42 35.32
CA LYS A 13 -11.21 19.20 34.59
C LYS A 13 -11.51 18.16 33.52
N THR A 14 -12.16 18.57 32.43
CA THR A 14 -12.16 17.80 31.20
C THR A 14 -10.96 18.26 30.40
N PHE A 15 -9.94 17.40 30.42
CA PHE A 15 -8.85 17.18 29.46
C PHE A 15 -8.69 18.24 28.34
N PRO A 16 -7.47 18.74 28.08
CA PRO A 16 -7.20 19.45 26.84
C PRO A 16 -7.65 18.55 25.69
N SER A 17 -8.56 19.06 24.88
CA SER A 17 -9.06 18.39 23.70
C SER A 17 -7.86 18.08 22.79
N HIS A 18 -7.59 16.79 22.60
CA HIS A 18 -6.71 16.23 21.56
C HIS A 18 -7.31 16.46 20.16
N SER A 19 -7.71 17.69 19.82
CA SER A 19 -8.48 18.01 18.62
C SER A 19 -7.84 19.09 17.75
N ASN A 20 -6.54 19.37 17.93
CA ASN A 20 -5.80 20.32 17.09
C ASN A 20 -4.61 19.68 16.34
N GLU A 21 -4.40 18.37 16.47
CA GLU A 21 -3.37 17.66 15.71
C GLU A 21 -3.87 17.19 14.33
N GLU A 22 -5.19 17.08 14.12
CA GLU A 22 -5.77 16.52 12.89
C GLU A 22 -5.76 17.48 11.69
N ASP A 23 -5.53 18.78 11.89
CA ASP A 23 -5.52 19.81 10.83
C ASP A 23 -4.14 20.43 10.55
N LEU A 24 -3.09 20.04 11.28
CA LEU A 24 -1.75 20.57 11.06
C LEU A 24 -1.07 19.86 9.89
N SER A 25 -0.60 20.64 8.92
CA SER A 25 0.24 20.11 7.84
C SER A 25 1.56 19.58 8.40
N ALA A 26 2.16 18.58 7.75
CA ALA A 26 3.42 17.99 8.20
C ALA A 26 4.55 19.01 8.39
N GLN A 27 4.51 20.14 7.66
CA GLN A 27 5.47 21.23 7.78
C GLN A 27 5.24 22.11 9.03
N GLU A 28 4.01 22.18 9.55
CA GLU A 28 3.67 22.95 10.77
C GLU A 28 4.01 22.19 12.05
N LEU A 29 4.20 20.87 11.96
CA LEU A 29 4.62 20.02 13.07
C LEU A 29 6.12 20.11 13.38
N ILE A 30 6.92 20.73 12.50
CA ILE A 30 8.38 20.76 12.61
C ILE A 30 8.90 22.19 12.76
N ASP A 31 9.71 22.43 13.80
CA ASP A 31 10.37 23.71 13.99
C ASP A 31 11.62 23.84 13.10
N PHE A 32 11.49 24.60 12.01
CA PHE A 32 12.60 24.94 11.12
C PHE A 32 13.43 26.14 11.61
N SER A 33 13.04 26.80 12.70
CA SER A 33 13.73 27.99 13.23
C SER A 33 15.23 27.79 13.45
N PRO A 34 15.73 26.63 13.95
CA PRO A 34 17.17 26.43 14.13
C PRO A 34 17.94 26.52 12.82
N ILE A 35 17.38 26.00 11.72
CA ILE A 35 18.01 26.02 10.39
C ILE A 35 18.05 27.45 9.87
N TYR A 36 16.95 28.18 9.94
CA TYR A 36 16.90 29.56 9.43
C TYR A 36 17.73 30.54 10.27
N ARG A 37 17.78 30.36 11.59
CA ARG A 37 18.67 31.14 12.47
C ARG A 37 20.13 30.86 12.14
N GLY A 38 20.49 29.59 11.94
CA GLY A 38 21.85 29.21 11.50
C GLY A 38 22.24 29.83 10.17
N LEU A 39 21.33 29.77 9.18
CA LEU A 39 21.53 30.42 7.88
C LEU A 39 21.67 31.94 7.99
N HIS A 40 20.84 32.59 8.81
CA HIS A 40 20.92 34.03 9.02
C HIS A 40 22.25 34.44 9.66
N ILE A 41 22.70 33.73 10.70
CA ILE A 41 24.00 33.98 11.33
C ILE A 41 25.13 33.79 10.31
N ALA A 42 25.11 32.70 9.53
CA ALA A 42 26.11 32.46 8.49
C ALA A 42 26.13 33.59 7.44
N HIS A 43 24.96 34.11 7.06
CA HIS A 43 24.84 35.24 6.14
C HIS A 43 25.48 36.51 6.70
N ILE A 44 25.15 36.90 7.94
CA ILE A 44 25.73 38.07 8.60
C ILE A 44 27.26 37.94 8.77
N LEU A 45 27.75 36.72 8.99
CA LEU A 45 29.19 36.44 9.10
C LEU A 45 29.92 36.28 7.76
N GLY A 46 29.23 36.40 6.62
CA GLY A 46 29.82 36.20 5.29
C GLY A 46 30.25 34.75 4.99
N ARG A 47 29.67 33.77 5.68
CA ARG A 47 30.00 32.33 5.59
C ARG A 47 28.87 31.47 5.01
N SER A 48 27.89 32.06 4.32
CA SER A 48 26.77 31.31 3.70
C SER A 48 27.23 30.15 2.83
N PRO A 49 28.24 30.29 1.93
CA PRO A 49 28.64 29.18 1.05
C PRO A 49 29.14 27.96 1.83
N THR A 50 29.83 28.19 2.95
CA THR A 50 30.32 27.13 3.84
C THR A 50 29.16 26.45 4.56
N PHE A 51 28.19 27.22 5.06
CA PHE A 51 27.00 26.66 5.71
C PHE A 51 26.14 25.86 4.74
N GLU A 52 25.91 26.36 3.53
CA GLU A 52 25.17 25.65 2.48
C GLU A 52 25.83 24.31 2.13
N SER A 53 27.16 24.31 1.93
CA SER A 53 27.92 23.10 1.63
C SER A 53 27.83 22.09 2.78
N TYR A 54 27.95 22.56 4.02
CA TYR A 54 27.83 21.72 5.21
C TYR A 54 26.42 21.10 5.34
N TYR A 55 25.38 21.93 5.22
CA TYR A 55 23.99 21.48 5.29
C TYR A 55 23.68 20.42 4.23
N ARG A 56 24.02 20.68 2.96
CA ARG A 56 23.81 19.74 1.85
C ARG A 56 24.58 18.43 2.05
N ALA A 57 25.80 18.49 2.58
CA ALA A 57 26.59 17.29 2.89
C ALA A 57 25.93 16.44 3.99
N GLU A 58 25.44 17.06 5.06
CA GLU A 58 24.75 16.35 6.15
C GLU A 58 23.41 15.76 5.69
N ARG A 59 22.61 16.51 4.93
CA ARG A 59 21.35 15.99 4.39
C ARG A 59 21.57 14.83 3.41
N THR A 60 22.66 14.85 2.64
CA THR A 60 23.05 13.70 1.80
C THR A 60 23.36 12.46 2.64
N LYS A 61 24.03 12.59 3.79
CA LYS A 61 24.28 11.46 4.69
C LYS A 61 22.98 10.92 5.29
N GLN A 62 22.09 11.81 5.69
CA GLN A 62 20.80 11.44 6.29
C GLN A 62 19.87 10.77 5.26
N ALA A 63 19.83 11.26 4.01
CA ALA A 63 19.13 10.60 2.91
C ALA A 63 19.59 9.14 2.77
N ARG A 64 20.90 8.89 2.82
CA ARG A 64 21.46 7.52 2.71
C ARG A 64 20.98 6.60 3.83
N LEU A 65 20.78 7.11 5.04
CA LEU A 65 20.27 6.33 6.18
C LEU A 65 18.79 6.01 6.00
N VAL A 66 17.98 7.01 5.62
CA VAL A 66 16.53 6.84 5.38
C VAL A 66 16.25 5.84 4.26
N LEU A 67 17.14 5.77 3.26
CA LEU A 67 17.00 4.85 2.13
C LEU A 67 17.37 3.40 2.46
N GLN A 68 17.87 3.10 3.66
CA GLN A 68 18.15 1.71 4.08
C GLN A 68 16.85 0.99 4.46
N PRO A 69 16.47 -0.08 3.74
CA PRO A 69 15.26 -0.83 4.07
C PRO A 69 15.45 -1.60 5.39
N PRO A 70 14.37 -1.82 6.17
CA PRO A 70 14.39 -2.75 7.29
C PRO A 70 14.76 -4.17 6.83
N THR A 71 15.51 -4.93 7.63
CA THR A 71 15.95 -6.30 7.26
C THR A 71 14.79 -7.23 6.93
N ASN A 72 13.69 -7.11 7.68
CA ASN A 72 12.51 -7.96 7.57
C ASN A 72 11.36 -7.28 6.83
N MET A 73 11.66 -6.35 5.92
CA MET A 73 10.64 -5.55 5.25
C MET A 73 9.59 -6.40 4.51
N HIS A 74 9.99 -7.56 4.00
CA HIS A 74 9.12 -8.51 3.28
C HIS A 74 8.09 -9.24 4.17
N GLU A 75 8.21 -9.17 5.50
CA GLU A 75 7.38 -9.92 6.44
C GLU A 75 6.06 -9.20 6.80
N SER A 76 5.99 -7.87 6.68
CA SER A 76 4.82 -7.12 7.14
C SER A 76 4.53 -5.85 6.35
N GLU A 77 3.23 -5.51 6.25
CA GLU A 77 2.75 -4.26 5.66
C GLU A 77 3.30 -3.04 6.41
N GLU A 78 3.42 -3.14 7.74
CA GLU A 78 3.92 -2.08 8.61
C GLU A 78 5.37 -1.71 8.28
N SER A 79 6.19 -2.69 7.91
CA SER A 79 7.58 -2.45 7.54
C SER A 79 7.70 -1.71 6.21
N TYR A 80 6.84 -2.04 5.23
CA TYR A 80 6.72 -1.27 3.98
C TYR A 80 6.27 0.17 4.25
N LYS A 81 5.25 0.35 5.09
CA LYS A 81 4.76 1.67 5.50
C LYS A 81 5.86 2.49 6.15
N ALA A 82 6.56 1.93 7.14
CA ALA A 82 7.63 2.62 7.86
C ALA A 82 8.73 3.10 6.90
N TYR A 83 9.17 2.24 5.98
CA TYR A 83 10.18 2.60 4.98
C TYR A 83 9.69 3.72 4.04
N ILE A 84 8.51 3.55 3.43
CA ILE A 84 7.94 4.51 2.48
C ILE A 84 7.68 5.86 3.18
N HIS A 85 7.14 5.86 4.40
CA HIS A 85 6.88 7.07 5.17
C HIS A 85 8.17 7.79 5.57
N ALA A 86 9.23 7.06 5.93
CA ALA A 86 10.52 7.68 6.26
C ALA A 86 11.11 8.40 5.04
N VAL A 87 11.09 7.75 3.87
CA VAL A 87 11.53 8.35 2.59
C VAL A 87 10.68 9.56 2.24
N LEU A 88 9.36 9.42 2.27
CA LEU A 88 8.42 10.48 1.95
C LEU A 88 8.63 11.69 2.87
N GLY A 89 8.69 11.45 4.18
CA GLY A 89 8.92 12.50 5.18
C GLY A 89 10.22 13.25 4.92
N PHE A 90 11.30 12.53 4.61
CA PHE A 90 12.57 13.18 4.26
C PHE A 90 12.41 14.14 3.06
N PHE A 91 11.86 13.69 1.94
CA PHE A 91 11.76 14.50 0.72
C PHE A 91 10.75 15.65 0.84
N ILE A 92 9.63 15.47 1.54
CA ILE A 92 8.66 16.55 1.79
C ILE A 92 9.31 17.67 2.63
N LEU A 93 10.11 17.30 3.63
CA LEU A 93 10.83 18.30 4.45
C LEU A 93 11.90 19.04 3.65
N GLU A 94 12.63 18.34 2.78
CA GLU A 94 13.60 18.99 1.91
C GLU A 94 12.93 19.93 0.90
N ASP A 95 11.77 19.56 0.35
CA ASP A 95 10.99 20.44 -0.54
C ASP A 95 10.49 21.69 0.21
N HIS A 96 10.08 21.54 1.47
CA HIS A 96 9.75 22.70 2.31
C HIS A 96 10.96 23.64 2.49
N VAL A 97 12.14 23.10 2.80
CA VAL A 97 13.37 23.88 2.95
C VAL A 97 13.80 24.51 1.62
N LEU A 98 13.59 23.85 0.48
CA LEU A 98 13.82 24.43 -0.84
C LEU A 98 12.97 25.69 -1.04
N ASN A 99 11.70 25.65 -0.65
CA ASN A 99 10.76 26.76 -0.85
C ASN A 99 10.96 27.91 0.16
N THR A 100 11.53 27.65 1.34
CA THR A 100 11.62 28.63 2.45
C THR A 100 13.05 29.07 2.78
N GLY A 101 14.04 28.25 2.46
CA GLY A 101 15.43 28.36 2.90
C GLY A 101 16.30 29.34 2.10
N LYS A 102 15.72 30.22 1.28
CA LYS A 102 16.42 31.29 0.54
C LYS A 102 17.71 30.84 -0.19
N GLY A 103 17.65 29.69 -0.88
CA GLY A 103 18.79 29.14 -1.63
C GLY A 103 19.68 28.15 -0.86
N LEU A 104 19.35 27.85 0.41
CA LEU A 104 20.05 26.81 1.19
C LEU A 104 20.09 25.45 0.44
N ILE A 105 18.95 25.09 -0.17
CA ILE A 105 18.83 23.98 -1.11
C ILE A 105 18.48 24.56 -2.48
N THR A 106 19.02 23.94 -3.54
CA THR A 106 18.64 24.24 -4.92
C THR A 106 17.80 23.10 -5.48
N ARG A 107 16.94 23.41 -6.46
CA ARG A 107 16.12 22.39 -7.12
C ARG A 107 16.99 21.29 -7.75
N ALA A 108 18.11 21.67 -8.37
CA ALA A 108 19.07 20.73 -8.96
C ALA A 108 19.64 19.75 -7.91
N PHE A 109 20.04 20.23 -6.73
CA PHE A 109 20.53 19.35 -5.66
C PHE A 109 19.46 18.34 -5.21
N LEU A 110 18.22 18.79 -5.07
CA LEU A 110 17.12 17.94 -4.64
C LEU A 110 16.74 16.91 -5.70
N ASP A 111 16.74 17.30 -6.98
CA ASP A 111 16.48 16.40 -8.11
C ASP A 111 17.59 15.34 -8.26
N ASP A 112 18.87 15.70 -8.09
CA ASP A 112 19.99 14.76 -8.10
C ASP A 112 19.90 13.74 -6.94
N MET A 113 19.56 14.24 -5.74
CA MET A 113 19.36 13.39 -4.57
C MET A 113 18.15 12.46 -4.76
N TRP A 114 17.06 12.96 -5.34
CA TRP A 114 15.88 12.15 -5.67
C TRP A 114 16.20 11.08 -6.72
N SER A 115 16.99 11.40 -7.76
CA SER A 115 17.39 10.43 -8.79
C SER A 115 18.14 9.24 -8.18
N MET A 116 19.11 9.50 -7.30
CA MET A 116 19.82 8.45 -6.57
C MET A 116 18.89 7.66 -5.64
N ALA A 117 18.02 8.36 -4.90
CA ALA A 117 17.08 7.76 -3.97
C ALA A 117 16.09 6.83 -4.69
N LEU A 118 15.52 7.29 -5.79
CA LEU A 118 14.56 6.57 -6.60
C LEU A 118 15.11 5.23 -7.07
N SER A 119 16.35 5.20 -7.57
CA SER A 119 17.01 3.95 -7.95
C SER A 119 17.10 2.98 -6.75
N LYS A 120 17.50 3.46 -5.57
CA LYS A 120 17.59 2.62 -4.36
C LYS A 120 16.24 2.14 -3.86
N ILE A 121 15.22 2.99 -3.89
CA ILE A 121 13.85 2.66 -3.48
C ILE A 121 13.30 1.57 -4.38
N VAL A 122 13.45 1.71 -5.70
CA VAL A 122 13.01 0.69 -6.67
C VAL A 122 13.71 -0.63 -6.39
N THR A 123 15.03 -0.65 -6.26
CA THR A 123 15.77 -1.89 -5.95
C THR A 123 15.34 -2.52 -4.63
N ALA A 124 15.15 -1.71 -3.58
CA ALA A 124 14.73 -2.20 -2.27
C ALA A 124 13.33 -2.83 -2.33
N LEU A 125 12.36 -2.11 -2.92
CA LEU A 125 10.99 -2.59 -3.06
C LEU A 125 10.92 -3.85 -3.93
N GLN A 126 11.61 -3.87 -5.08
CA GLN A 126 11.71 -5.04 -5.97
C GLN A 126 12.24 -6.26 -5.22
N THR A 127 13.37 -6.10 -4.51
CA THR A 127 14.03 -7.19 -3.79
C THR A 127 13.11 -7.76 -2.72
N HIS A 128 12.51 -6.90 -1.89
CA HIS A 128 11.65 -7.39 -0.80
C HIS A 128 10.32 -7.95 -1.31
N SER A 129 9.70 -7.35 -2.34
CA SER A 129 8.44 -7.87 -2.87
C SER A 129 8.57 -9.21 -3.57
N ALA A 130 9.74 -9.51 -4.15
CA ALA A 130 10.00 -10.80 -4.79
C ALA A 130 9.94 -11.99 -3.82
N TYR A 131 10.21 -11.76 -2.52
CA TYR A 131 10.09 -12.79 -1.48
C TYR A 131 8.66 -12.96 -0.95
N CYS A 132 7.74 -12.04 -1.27
CA CYS A 132 6.36 -12.13 -0.81
C CYS A 132 5.61 -13.24 -1.56
N THR A 133 5.07 -14.20 -0.81
CA THR A 133 4.22 -15.28 -1.34
C THR A 133 2.75 -15.12 -0.96
N ASP A 134 2.41 -14.08 -0.19
CA ASP A 134 1.05 -13.73 0.17
C ASP A 134 0.47 -12.72 -0.85
N ALA A 135 -0.48 -13.20 -1.65
CA ALA A 135 -1.22 -12.38 -2.61
C ALA A 135 -1.89 -11.16 -1.96
N THR A 136 -2.36 -11.26 -0.71
CA THR A 136 -3.02 -10.15 -0.03
C THR A 136 -2.03 -9.06 0.40
N LEU A 137 -0.84 -9.46 0.87
CA LEU A 137 0.24 -8.54 1.18
C LEU A 137 0.74 -7.82 -0.08
N ILE A 138 0.88 -8.53 -1.20
CA ILE A 138 1.28 -7.93 -2.49
C ILE A 138 0.30 -6.83 -2.93
N LEU A 139 -1.02 -7.04 -2.77
CA LEU A 139 -2.02 -6.02 -3.06
C LEU A 139 -1.86 -4.78 -2.17
N LYS A 140 -1.64 -4.99 -0.87
CA LYS A 140 -1.39 -3.88 0.08
C LYS A 140 -0.12 -3.09 -0.27
N ILE A 141 0.95 -3.79 -0.67
CA ILE A 141 2.20 -3.16 -1.15
C ILE A 141 1.91 -2.34 -2.41
N LYS A 142 1.13 -2.86 -3.35
CA LYS A 142 0.69 -2.13 -4.56
C LYS A 142 -0.03 -0.84 -4.16
N ASP A 143 -0.99 -0.90 -3.25
CA ASP A 143 -1.75 0.29 -2.80
C ASP A 143 -0.83 1.34 -2.15
N LEU A 144 0.12 0.89 -1.33
CA LEU A 144 1.12 1.77 -0.70
C LEU A 144 2.03 2.45 -1.74
N ILE A 145 2.51 1.72 -2.74
CA ILE A 145 3.34 2.29 -3.82
C ILE A 145 2.51 3.27 -4.65
N MET A 146 1.24 2.97 -4.93
CA MET A 146 0.34 3.86 -5.66
C MET A 146 0.11 5.17 -4.91
N LEU A 147 -0.12 5.11 -3.59
CA LEU A 147 -0.26 6.29 -2.74
C LEU A 147 1.04 7.11 -2.67
N PHE A 148 2.18 6.42 -2.58
CA PHE A 148 3.51 7.04 -2.62
C PHE A 148 3.73 7.81 -3.92
N CYS A 149 3.43 7.17 -5.07
CA CYS A 149 3.48 7.78 -6.39
C CYS A 149 2.58 9.02 -6.50
N ALA A 150 1.33 8.92 -6.05
CA ALA A 150 0.38 10.03 -6.09
C ALA A 150 0.87 11.23 -5.26
N THR A 151 1.42 10.96 -4.07
CA THR A 151 1.95 12.00 -3.19
C THR A 151 3.15 12.68 -3.82
N LEU A 152 4.14 11.92 -4.30
CA LEU A 152 5.35 12.46 -4.94
C LEU A 152 5.05 13.25 -6.22
N LYS A 153 4.06 12.82 -7.02
CA LYS A 153 3.60 13.55 -8.20
C LYS A 153 3.13 14.96 -7.84
N ASN A 154 2.45 15.13 -6.70
CA ASN A 154 1.98 16.44 -6.23
C ASN A 154 3.13 17.39 -5.86
N TYR A 155 4.28 16.86 -5.43
CA TYR A 155 5.51 17.63 -5.17
C TYR A 155 6.39 17.79 -6.43
N GLY A 156 5.93 17.31 -7.59
CA GLY A 156 6.65 17.45 -8.86
C GLY A 156 7.85 16.51 -9.01
N TYR A 157 7.91 15.42 -8.26
CA TYR A 157 8.96 14.41 -8.41
C TYR A 157 8.67 13.46 -9.58
N THR A 158 9.74 12.96 -10.21
CA THR A 158 9.62 11.95 -11.27
C THR A 158 9.36 10.57 -10.66
N ILE A 159 8.31 9.88 -11.12
CA ILE A 159 7.86 8.59 -10.59
C ILE A 159 7.86 7.45 -11.63
N LYS A 160 8.40 7.66 -12.84
CA LYS A 160 8.35 6.66 -13.93
C LYS A 160 8.88 5.26 -13.52
N PRO A 161 10.03 5.13 -12.83
CA PRO A 161 10.54 3.82 -12.38
C PRO A 161 9.62 3.10 -11.38
N LEU A 162 8.83 3.84 -10.58
CA LEU A 162 7.87 3.23 -9.66
C LEU A 162 6.68 2.61 -10.42
N TRP A 163 6.29 3.17 -11.56
CA TRP A 163 5.27 2.55 -12.42
C TRP A 163 5.75 1.26 -13.07
N GLU A 164 7.04 1.20 -13.42
CA GLU A 164 7.69 -0.04 -13.88
C GLU A 164 7.64 -1.11 -12.79
N LEU A 165 8.00 -0.74 -11.56
CA LEU A 165 7.89 -1.61 -10.39
C LEU A 165 6.46 -2.12 -10.16
N VAL A 166 5.42 -1.29 -10.28
CA VAL A 166 4.03 -1.74 -10.14
C VAL A 166 3.65 -2.77 -11.21
N ARG A 167 4.19 -2.65 -12.43
CA ARG A 167 3.99 -3.66 -13.49
C ARG A 167 4.70 -4.97 -13.17
N GLU A 168 5.92 -4.90 -12.65
CA GLU A 168 6.64 -6.11 -12.20
C GLU A 168 5.90 -6.78 -11.04
N LEU A 169 5.35 -5.99 -10.10
CA LEU A 169 4.57 -6.48 -8.98
C LEU A 169 3.29 -7.20 -9.44
N ARG A 170 2.66 -6.75 -10.54
CA ARG A 170 1.53 -7.44 -11.18
C ARG A 170 1.92 -8.82 -11.68
N ASP A 171 3.07 -8.90 -12.33
CA ASP A 171 3.53 -10.15 -12.93
C ASP A 171 3.86 -11.15 -11.82
N HIS A 172 4.55 -10.70 -10.76
CA HIS A 172 4.78 -11.49 -9.54
C HIS A 172 3.49 -11.91 -8.84
N TYR A 173 2.52 -11.00 -8.68
CA TYR A 173 1.19 -11.32 -8.13
C TYR A 173 0.49 -12.42 -8.92
N THR A 174 0.56 -12.36 -10.25
CA THR A 174 -0.03 -13.36 -11.13
C THR A 174 0.65 -14.71 -10.97
N GLU A 175 1.97 -14.74 -10.84
CA GLU A 175 2.72 -15.97 -10.57
C GLU A 175 2.31 -16.60 -9.22
N VAL A 176 2.25 -15.80 -8.15
CA VAL A 176 1.83 -16.26 -6.82
C VAL A 176 0.40 -16.82 -6.85
N LEU A 177 -0.53 -16.15 -7.53
CA LEU A 177 -1.90 -16.67 -7.70
C LEU A 177 -1.92 -18.00 -8.47
N MET A 178 -1.16 -18.10 -9.56
CA MET A 178 -1.07 -19.34 -10.35
C MET A 178 -0.54 -20.50 -9.50
N GLN A 179 0.53 -20.29 -8.74
CA GLN A 179 1.09 -21.31 -7.85
C GLN A 179 0.06 -21.79 -6.81
N ARG A 180 -0.67 -20.84 -6.19
CA ARG A 180 -1.74 -21.15 -5.22
C ARG A 180 -2.86 -21.98 -5.87
N TRP A 181 -3.32 -21.60 -7.06
CA TRP A 181 -4.41 -22.30 -7.74
C TRP A 181 -4.03 -23.65 -8.32
N VAL A 182 -2.78 -23.83 -8.76
CA VAL A 182 -2.27 -25.17 -9.10
C VAL A 182 -2.40 -26.11 -7.90
N GLN A 183 -2.12 -25.65 -6.68
CA GLN A 183 -2.30 -26.46 -5.46
C GLN A 183 -3.79 -26.77 -5.21
N VAL A 184 -4.66 -25.77 -5.31
CA VAL A 184 -6.11 -25.97 -5.13
C VAL A 184 -6.68 -26.96 -6.15
N PHE A 185 -6.31 -26.86 -7.43
CA PHE A 185 -6.77 -27.81 -8.44
C PHE A 185 -6.26 -29.23 -8.19
N ARG A 186 -5.00 -29.38 -7.74
CA ARG A 186 -4.46 -30.69 -7.36
C ARG A 186 -5.22 -31.30 -6.18
N GLU A 187 -5.60 -30.50 -5.18
CA GLU A 187 -6.41 -30.96 -4.05
C GLU A 187 -7.83 -31.35 -4.44
N ILE A 188 -8.44 -30.63 -5.38
CA ILE A 188 -9.74 -31.02 -5.93
C ILE A 188 -9.58 -32.38 -6.61
N LEU A 189 -8.66 -32.50 -7.56
CA LEU A 189 -8.43 -33.73 -8.31
C LEU A 189 -8.09 -34.95 -7.45
N SER A 190 -7.34 -34.77 -6.36
CA SER A 190 -6.97 -35.90 -5.48
C SER A 190 -8.13 -36.43 -4.62
N LYS A 191 -9.18 -35.63 -4.44
CA LYS A 191 -10.38 -35.98 -3.65
C LYS A 191 -11.55 -36.44 -4.52
N GLU A 192 -11.45 -36.36 -5.85
CA GLU A 192 -12.54 -36.75 -6.76
C GLU A 192 -12.58 -38.26 -6.99
N ASP A 193 -13.80 -38.80 -7.10
CA ASP A 193 -14.12 -40.18 -7.48
C ASP A 193 -14.65 -40.29 -8.92
N PHE A 194 -14.77 -39.16 -9.61
CA PHE A 194 -15.28 -39.00 -10.97
C PHE A 194 -16.68 -39.61 -11.19
N GLN A 195 -17.49 -39.71 -10.13
CA GLN A 195 -18.87 -40.20 -10.24
C GLN A 195 -19.87 -39.07 -10.50
N PRO A 196 -20.94 -39.33 -11.26
CA PRO A 196 -22.08 -38.43 -11.39
C PRO A 196 -22.61 -37.96 -10.02
N ILE A 197 -22.82 -36.65 -9.86
CA ILE A 197 -23.41 -36.09 -8.63
C ILE A 197 -24.86 -36.58 -8.51
N LYS A 198 -25.21 -37.17 -7.37
CA LYS A 198 -26.59 -37.53 -7.04
C LYS A 198 -27.12 -36.59 -5.97
N VAL A 199 -28.28 -36.00 -6.22
CA VAL A 199 -28.99 -35.12 -5.29
C VAL A 199 -30.32 -35.76 -4.89
N TYR A 200 -30.71 -35.60 -3.63
CA TYR A 200 -31.86 -36.29 -3.05
C TYR A 200 -33.05 -35.36 -2.76
N ASP A 201 -32.83 -34.05 -2.80
CA ASP A 201 -33.87 -33.04 -2.63
C ASP A 201 -33.67 -31.83 -3.56
N GLN A 202 -34.66 -30.95 -3.55
CA GLN A 202 -34.66 -29.74 -4.38
C GLN A 202 -33.59 -28.73 -3.94
N GLU A 203 -33.26 -28.67 -2.65
CA GLU A 203 -32.29 -27.70 -2.11
C GLU A 203 -30.87 -28.02 -2.60
N GLU A 204 -30.48 -29.30 -2.56
CA GLU A 204 -29.23 -29.79 -3.13
C GLU A 204 -29.14 -29.53 -4.64
N PHE A 205 -30.24 -29.75 -5.37
CA PHE A 205 -30.32 -29.48 -6.79
C PHE A 205 -30.10 -28.00 -7.12
N ASP A 206 -30.80 -27.10 -6.42
CA ASP A 206 -30.69 -25.65 -6.61
C ASP A 206 -29.28 -25.15 -6.25
N ASN A 207 -28.68 -25.68 -5.19
CA ASN A 207 -27.30 -25.34 -4.78
C ASN A 207 -26.27 -25.70 -5.87
N ILE A 208 -26.44 -26.83 -6.56
CA ILE A 208 -25.56 -27.19 -7.69
C ILE A 208 -25.73 -26.20 -8.83
N LEU A 209 -26.95 -25.82 -9.20
CA LEU A 209 -27.21 -24.86 -10.27
C LEU A 209 -26.72 -23.43 -9.94
N LEU A 210 -26.79 -23.02 -8.67
CA LEU A 210 -26.21 -21.76 -8.21
C LEU A 210 -24.68 -21.76 -8.33
N SER A 211 -24.05 -22.90 -8.04
CA SER A 211 -22.60 -23.05 -8.12
C SER A 211 -22.10 -23.17 -9.56
N PHE A 212 -22.89 -23.79 -10.44
CA PHE A 212 -22.59 -23.98 -11.85
C PHE A 212 -23.86 -23.76 -12.67
N PRO A 213 -23.98 -22.62 -13.36
CA PRO A 213 -25.11 -22.35 -14.23
C PRO A 213 -25.05 -23.30 -15.42
N TRP A 214 -25.83 -24.38 -15.34
CA TRP A 214 -25.97 -25.40 -16.36
C TRP A 214 -26.91 -24.88 -17.46
N ASP A 215 -26.45 -24.84 -18.72
CA ASP A 215 -27.23 -24.36 -19.88
C ASP A 215 -27.94 -25.47 -20.70
N GLY A 216 -27.76 -26.75 -20.37
CA GLY A 216 -28.45 -27.85 -21.06
C GLY A 216 -29.91 -28.05 -20.59
N ASP A 217 -30.66 -28.84 -21.35
CA ASP A 217 -32.08 -29.11 -21.09
C ASP A 217 -32.32 -29.77 -19.73
N LEU A 218 -32.82 -28.99 -18.77
CA LEU A 218 -33.34 -29.49 -17.51
C LEU A 218 -34.75 -30.04 -17.74
N PRO A 219 -35.12 -31.19 -17.14
CA PRO A 219 -36.49 -31.70 -17.23
C PRO A 219 -37.49 -30.71 -16.64
N ASP A 220 -38.65 -30.54 -17.29
CA ASP A 220 -39.76 -29.72 -16.77
C ASP A 220 -40.23 -30.18 -15.37
N VAL A 221 -40.01 -31.47 -15.03
CA VAL A 221 -40.28 -32.06 -13.72
C VAL A 221 -39.09 -32.91 -13.28
N VAL A 222 -38.44 -32.52 -12.18
CA VAL A 222 -37.31 -33.26 -11.59
C VAL A 222 -37.81 -34.30 -10.59
N THR A 223 -37.38 -35.56 -10.75
CA THR A 223 -37.66 -36.65 -9.81
C THR A 223 -36.40 -37.04 -9.03
N PHE A 224 -36.51 -37.16 -7.71
CA PHE A 224 -35.39 -37.50 -6.83
C PHE A 224 -35.30 -39.00 -6.53
N PRO A 225 -34.09 -39.58 -6.42
CA PRO A 225 -32.79 -38.92 -6.55
C PRO A 225 -32.45 -38.58 -8.01
N TYR A 226 -32.04 -37.34 -8.26
CA TYR A 226 -31.62 -36.86 -9.58
C TYR A 226 -30.11 -36.99 -9.72
N SER A 227 -29.63 -37.39 -10.89
CA SER A 227 -28.19 -37.54 -11.16
C SER A 227 -27.77 -36.56 -12.24
N PHE A 228 -26.86 -35.64 -11.91
CA PHE A 228 -26.21 -34.79 -12.92
C PHE A 228 -25.23 -35.63 -13.75
N PRO A 229 -25.06 -35.36 -15.05
CA PRO A 229 -24.13 -36.09 -15.92
C PRO A 229 -22.66 -35.65 -15.77
N PHE A 230 -22.32 -34.87 -14.74
CA PHE A 230 -20.94 -34.53 -14.37
C PHE A 230 -20.64 -34.89 -12.91
N SER A 231 -19.35 -34.96 -12.57
CA SER A 231 -18.91 -35.10 -11.17
C SER A 231 -18.84 -33.76 -10.45
N SER A 232 -18.67 -33.81 -9.13
CA SER A 232 -18.50 -32.63 -8.28
C SER A 232 -17.29 -31.76 -8.65
N MET A 233 -16.36 -32.30 -9.44
CA MET A 233 -15.23 -31.59 -10.03
C MET A 233 -15.69 -30.36 -10.84
N VAL A 234 -16.71 -30.51 -11.70
CA VAL A 234 -17.12 -29.45 -12.64
C VAL A 234 -17.56 -28.17 -11.90
N PRO A 235 -18.55 -28.20 -10.98
CA PRO A 235 -18.94 -27.02 -10.22
C PRO A 235 -17.81 -26.48 -9.34
N LYS A 236 -16.99 -27.35 -8.72
CA LYS A 236 -15.83 -26.91 -7.91
C LYS A 236 -14.81 -26.16 -8.75
N VAL A 237 -14.42 -26.70 -9.91
CA VAL A 237 -13.46 -26.08 -10.83
C VAL A 237 -14.02 -24.77 -11.37
N TYR A 238 -15.29 -24.73 -11.77
CA TYR A 238 -15.94 -23.50 -12.21
C TYR A 238 -15.84 -22.40 -11.15
N GLN A 239 -16.17 -22.71 -9.90
CA GLN A 239 -16.05 -21.74 -8.80
C GLN A 239 -14.60 -21.27 -8.61
N GLN A 240 -13.61 -22.18 -8.63
CA GLN A 240 -12.21 -21.79 -8.50
C GLN A 240 -11.71 -20.90 -9.66
N VAL A 241 -12.16 -21.16 -10.90
CA VAL A 241 -11.84 -20.31 -12.05
C VAL A 241 -12.47 -18.92 -11.88
N LYS A 242 -13.71 -18.85 -11.39
CA LYS A 242 -14.37 -17.57 -11.09
C LYS A 242 -13.60 -16.78 -10.03
N GLU A 243 -13.20 -17.42 -8.93
CA GLU A 243 -12.37 -16.80 -7.88
C GLU A 243 -11.00 -16.36 -8.42
N PHE A 244 -10.38 -17.14 -9.32
CA PHE A 244 -9.14 -16.75 -10.00
C PHE A 244 -9.30 -15.46 -10.79
N ILE A 245 -10.32 -15.40 -11.64
CA ILE A 245 -10.59 -14.22 -12.47
C ILE A 245 -10.84 -13.02 -11.57
N TYR A 246 -11.63 -13.19 -10.50
CA TYR A 246 -11.86 -12.13 -9.53
C TYR A 246 -10.56 -11.64 -8.87
N ALA A 247 -9.69 -12.55 -8.43
CA ALA A 247 -8.40 -12.21 -7.87
C ALA A 247 -7.49 -11.47 -8.87
N CYS A 248 -7.44 -11.90 -10.13
CA CYS A 248 -6.71 -11.20 -11.19
C CYS A 248 -7.25 -9.78 -11.43
N LEU A 249 -8.57 -9.61 -11.43
CA LEU A 249 -9.21 -8.30 -11.61
C LEU A 249 -8.91 -7.36 -10.44
N LYS A 250 -8.85 -7.87 -9.21
CA LYS A 250 -8.59 -7.09 -8.00
C LYS A 250 -7.29 -6.29 -8.06
N PHE A 251 -6.25 -6.79 -8.72
CA PHE A 251 -5.02 -6.01 -8.92
C PHE A 251 -5.24 -4.76 -9.79
N SER A 252 -6.19 -4.84 -10.74
CA SER A 252 -6.43 -3.82 -11.77
C SER A 252 -7.41 -2.72 -11.36
N GLU A 253 -8.19 -2.91 -10.30
CA GLU A 253 -9.24 -1.96 -9.86
C GLU A 253 -8.68 -0.54 -9.64
N ASP A 254 -7.52 -0.40 -9.01
CA ASP A 254 -6.93 0.91 -8.68
C ASP A 254 -5.98 1.48 -9.75
N LEU A 255 -5.51 0.63 -10.67
CA LEU A 255 -4.63 1.09 -11.76
C LEU A 255 -5.37 2.06 -12.69
N ASN A 256 -6.66 1.81 -12.94
CA ASN A 256 -7.47 2.62 -13.86
C ASN A 256 -7.88 3.98 -13.27
N LEU A 257 -8.04 4.09 -11.94
CA LEU A 257 -8.38 5.33 -11.27
C LEU A 257 -7.24 6.36 -11.32
N SER A 258 -5.99 5.90 -11.39
CA SER A 258 -4.80 6.78 -11.49
C SER A 258 -4.58 7.40 -12.88
N ARG A 259 -5.23 6.86 -13.92
CA ARG A 259 -5.08 7.32 -15.31
C ARG A 259 -6.05 8.43 -15.68
N SER A 260 -6.98 8.78 -14.79
CA SER A 260 -8.06 9.76 -15.04
C SER A 260 -8.01 11.02 -14.17
N ARG A 261 -6.86 11.35 -13.54
CA ARG A 261 -6.64 12.64 -12.88
C ARG A 261 -5.23 13.21 -13.10
#